data_AF-C9SR98-F1
#
_entry.id   AF-C9SR98-F1
#
_cell.length_a   1.000
_cell.length_b   1.000
_cell.length_c   1.000
_cell.angle_alpha   90.00
_cell.angle_beta   90.00
_cell.angle_gamma   90.00
#
_symmetry.space_group_name_H-M   'P 1'
#
loop_
_entity.id
_entity.type
_entity.pdbx_description
1 polymer ?
#
loop_
_entity_poly.entity_id
_entity_poly.type
_entity_poly.pdbx_seq_one_letter_code
_entity_poly.pdbx_strand_id
1 'polypeptide(L)'
;MGPLLSMCCKKFGSVLAAIAHAIAVIMLLVFFEVLFVLESFNFARTLCGMIAVVAIQRFIFKLIVSLTLTREIKTDQSNIAFWTGKWYSMGWHSVSQPAREFLCKITELSMFAADFVLGHTLLFFMLPLILIPKIDMLHSIMLFWLRPSRQIRPPIYSMKQSKLRRKRVFRYAVLYFVMFVVFVALIAGPVVVGNLDVLDPEKQFGNLVSGMKLVQPNGLDHDDTRNETETGPKGDDYTGVALTISTFSLGGNARATRGANDRMVRLL
;
A
#
# COMPACT_ATOMS: atom_id res chain seq x y z
N MET A 1 22.82 23.56 3.07
CA MET A 1 23.10 22.64 4.20
C MET A 1 24.21 21.62 3.93
N GLY A 2 24.38 21.09 2.71
CA GLY A 2 25.30 19.97 2.44
C GLY A 2 26.79 20.15 2.77
N PRO A 3 27.47 21.24 2.34
CA PRO A 3 28.91 21.39 2.54
C PRO A 3 29.32 21.56 4.01
N LEU A 4 28.49 22.26 4.79
CA LEU A 4 28.77 22.55 6.21
C LEU A 4 28.64 21.30 7.09
N LEU A 5 27.66 20.43 6.83
CA LEU A 5 27.42 19.21 7.61
C LEU A 5 28.32 18.03 7.17
N SER A 6 28.84 18.05 5.94
CA SER A 6 29.81 17.07 5.44
C SER A 6 31.18 17.16 6.12
N MET A 7 31.49 18.25 6.83
CA MET A 7 32.75 18.40 7.58
C MET A 7 32.73 17.67 8.93
N CYS A 8 31.56 17.51 9.56
CA CYS A 8 31.42 16.85 10.87
C CYS A 8 31.13 15.34 10.74
N CYS A 9 30.41 14.92 9.68
CA CYS A 9 29.94 13.54 9.52
C CYS A 9 30.33 12.94 8.16
N LYS A 10 31.32 12.03 8.14
CA LYS A 10 31.79 11.35 6.90
C LYS A 10 30.70 10.57 6.14
N LYS A 11 29.59 10.21 6.80
CA LYS A 11 28.46 9.46 6.21
C LYS A 11 27.14 10.25 6.17
N PHE A 12 27.21 11.58 6.20
CA PHE A 12 26.02 12.43 6.24
C PHE A 12 24.98 12.08 5.16
N GLY A 13 25.40 11.98 3.89
CA GLY A 13 24.49 11.66 2.78
C GLY A 13 23.80 10.30 2.90
N SER A 14 24.53 9.26 3.35
CA SER A 14 23.94 7.93 3.55
C SER A 14 22.94 7.90 4.70
N VAL A 15 23.19 8.66 5.78
CA VAL A 15 22.26 8.76 6.91
C VAL A 15 21.01 9.53 6.50
N LEU A 16 21.17 10.65 5.79
CA LEU A 16 20.03 11.43 5.26
C LEU A 16 19.16 10.58 4.32
N ALA A 17 19.79 9.80 3.44
CA ALA A 17 19.08 8.85 2.59
C ALA A 17 18.28 7.84 3.41
N ALA A 18 18.89 7.22 4.43
CA ALA A 18 18.21 6.24 5.27
C ALA A 18 16.98 6.83 6.01
N ILE A 19 17.09 8.08 6.50
CA ILE A 19 15.98 8.79 7.14
C ILE A 19 14.86 9.05 6.13
N ALA A 20 15.18 9.54 4.93
CA ALA A 20 14.18 9.80 3.89
C ALA A 20 13.41 8.53 3.50
N HIS A 21 14.12 7.40 3.37
CA HIS A 21 13.52 6.10 3.08
C HIS A 21 12.61 5.62 4.21
N ALA A 22 13.03 5.79 5.48
CA ALA A 22 12.19 5.44 6.63
C ALA A 22 10.93 6.31 6.72
N ILE A 23 11.05 7.63 6.51
CA ILE A 23 9.90 8.55 6.49
C ILE A 23 8.95 8.19 5.35
N ALA A 24 9.46 7.82 4.17
CA ALA A 24 8.61 7.42 3.04
C ALA A 24 7.74 6.20 3.38
N VAL A 25 8.31 5.19 4.06
CA VAL A 25 7.56 4.01 4.53
C VAL A 25 6.52 4.42 5.58
N ILE A 26 6.89 5.23 6.56
CA ILE A 26 5.97 5.68 7.62
C ILE A 26 4.81 6.46 7.04
N MET A 27 5.08 7.40 6.12
CA MET A 27 4.04 8.20 5.48
C MET A 27 3.09 7.34 4.65
N LEU A 28 3.60 6.33 3.94
CA LEU A 28 2.74 5.38 3.22
C LEU A 28 1.77 4.65 4.17
N LEU A 29 2.26 4.21 5.34
CA LEU A 29 1.42 3.58 6.36
C LEU A 29 0.40 4.57 6.96
N VAL A 30 0.81 5.81 7.25
CA VAL A 30 -0.10 6.84 7.76
C VAL A 30 -1.22 7.16 6.75
N PHE A 31 -0.90 7.30 5.47
CA PHE A 31 -1.92 7.53 4.44
C PHE A 31 -2.88 6.35 4.30
N PHE A 32 -2.40 5.12 4.47
CA PHE A 32 -3.27 3.94 4.54
C PHE A 32 -4.22 4.02 5.73
N GLU A 33 -3.73 4.34 6.94
CA GLU A 33 -4.58 4.49 8.14
C GLU A 33 -5.60 5.62 7.99
N VAL A 34 -5.20 6.76 7.42
CA VAL A 34 -6.11 7.88 7.14
C VAL A 34 -7.22 7.43 6.18
N LEU A 35 -6.87 6.73 5.09
CA LEU A 35 -7.87 6.18 4.17
C LEU A 35 -8.78 5.17 4.88
N PHE A 36 -8.23 4.37 5.80
CA PHE A 36 -9.01 3.40 6.57
C PHE A 36 -10.04 4.06 7.48
N VAL A 37 -9.65 5.15 8.14
CA VAL A 37 -10.55 5.98 8.95
C VAL A 37 -11.61 6.67 8.09
N LEU A 38 -11.24 7.21 6.93
CA LEU A 38 -12.18 7.85 6.00
C LEU A 38 -13.23 6.88 5.45
N GLU A 39 -12.88 5.60 5.30
CA GLU A 39 -13.80 4.54 4.91
C GLU A 39 -14.52 3.87 6.11
N SER A 40 -14.53 4.54 7.26
CA SER A 40 -15.19 4.07 8.51
C SER A 40 -14.77 2.66 8.92
N PHE A 41 -13.47 2.38 8.87
CA PHE A 41 -12.87 1.10 9.23
C PHE A 41 -13.39 -0.09 8.40
N ASN A 42 -13.97 0.15 7.22
CA ASN A 42 -14.38 -0.90 6.30
C ASN A 42 -13.21 -1.35 5.41
N PHE A 43 -12.66 -2.52 5.72
CA PHE A 43 -11.47 -3.05 5.03
C PHE A 43 -11.66 -3.23 3.51
N ALA A 44 -12.83 -3.70 3.07
CA ALA A 44 -13.09 -3.94 1.65
C ALA A 44 -13.07 -2.64 0.84
N ARG A 45 -13.70 -1.59 1.37
CA ARG A 45 -13.73 -0.26 0.74
C ARG A 45 -12.34 0.39 0.75
N THR A 46 -11.62 0.32 1.87
CA THR A 46 -10.23 0.79 1.96
C THR A 46 -9.33 0.09 0.95
N LEU A 47 -9.48 -1.22 0.75
CA LEU A 47 -8.71 -1.97 -0.23
C LEU A 47 -9.00 -1.49 -1.67
N CYS A 48 -10.26 -1.27 -2.02
CA CYS A 48 -10.64 -0.68 -3.31
C CYS A 48 -10.03 0.72 -3.49
N GLY A 49 -10.07 1.56 -2.45
CA GLY A 49 -9.42 2.88 -2.46
C GLY A 49 -7.91 2.79 -2.68
N MET A 50 -7.23 1.85 -2.02
CA MET A 50 -5.79 1.63 -2.23
C MET A 50 -5.46 1.19 -3.66
N ILE A 51 -6.29 0.34 -4.27
CA ILE A 51 -6.12 -0.05 -5.68
C ILE A 51 -6.22 1.19 -6.59
N ALA A 52 -7.20 2.06 -6.35
CA ALA A 52 -7.35 3.30 -7.11
C ALA A 52 -6.16 4.25 -6.94
N VAL A 53 -5.71 4.48 -5.70
CA VAL A 53 -4.52 5.31 -5.39
C VAL A 53 -3.28 4.75 -6.09
N VAL A 54 -3.04 3.44 -6.02
CA VAL A 54 -1.90 2.79 -6.68
C VAL A 54 -1.98 2.93 -8.20
N ALA A 55 -3.17 2.82 -8.81
CA ALA A 55 -3.34 3.00 -10.24
C ALA A 55 -2.99 4.43 -10.69
N ILE A 56 -3.48 5.44 -9.96
CA ILE A 56 -3.18 6.86 -10.22
C ILE A 56 -1.68 7.13 -10.02
N GLN A 57 -1.10 6.65 -8.92
CA GLN A 57 0.32 6.83 -8.62
C GLN A 57 1.22 6.18 -9.68
N ARG A 58 0.86 4.99 -10.19
CA ARG A 58 1.57 4.34 -11.32
C ARG A 58 1.50 5.17 -12.60
N PHE A 59 0.36 5.80 -12.87
CA PHE A 59 0.22 6.70 -14.02
C PHE A 59 1.13 7.93 -13.88
N ILE A 60 1.10 8.60 -12.72
CA ILE A 60 1.96 9.76 -12.44
C ILE A 60 3.44 9.39 -12.52
N PHE A 61 3.85 8.23 -12.00
CA PHE A 61 5.25 7.78 -12.08
C PHE A 61 5.68 7.51 -13.50
N LYS A 62 4.83 6.91 -14.34
CA LYS A 62 5.12 6.74 -15.75
C LYS A 62 5.32 8.09 -16.44
N LEU A 63 4.47 9.09 -16.14
CA LEU A 63 4.62 10.44 -16.69
C LEU A 63 5.95 11.10 -16.26
N ILE A 64 6.27 11.07 -14.96
CA ILE A 64 7.52 11.63 -14.44
C ILE A 64 8.72 10.97 -15.11
N VAL A 65 8.75 9.62 -15.13
CA VAL A 65 9.86 8.87 -15.72
C VAL A 65 10.00 9.15 -17.21
N SER A 66 8.89 9.19 -17.97
CA SER A 66 8.95 9.45 -19.41
C SER A 66 9.39 10.87 -19.77
N LEU A 67 9.00 11.86 -18.96
CA LEU A 67 9.27 13.27 -19.26
C LEU A 67 10.61 13.75 -18.70
N THR A 68 11.06 13.20 -17.57
CA THR A 68 12.18 13.78 -16.80
C THR A 68 13.38 12.86 -16.61
N LEU A 69 13.22 11.53 -16.71
CA LEU A 69 14.33 10.57 -16.57
C LEU A 69 14.87 10.13 -17.94
N THR A 70 15.28 11.10 -18.76
CA THR A 70 16.03 10.84 -20.01
C THR A 70 17.45 10.35 -19.72
N ARG A 71 18.04 9.58 -20.65
CA ARG A 71 19.42 9.02 -20.58
C ARG A 71 20.52 10.07 -20.85
N GLU A 72 20.35 11.29 -20.37
CA GLU A 72 21.23 12.43 -20.66
C GLU A 72 22.53 12.43 -19.85
N ILE A 73 22.51 11.89 -18.63
CA ILE A 73 23.68 11.77 -17.75
C ILE A 73 23.98 10.30 -17.51
N LYS A 74 25.23 9.91 -17.81
CA LYS A 74 25.74 8.54 -17.61
C LYS A 74 26.36 8.31 -16.23
N THR A 75 26.54 9.36 -15.44
CA THR A 75 27.26 9.33 -14.16
C THR A 75 26.34 9.64 -12.98
N ASP A 76 26.52 8.95 -11.86
CA ASP A 76 25.66 9.11 -10.66
C ASP A 76 25.93 10.40 -9.86
N GLN A 77 26.47 11.45 -10.51
CA GLN A 77 26.88 12.69 -9.86
C GLN A 77 25.68 13.45 -9.29
N SER A 78 24.54 13.48 -10.01
CA SER A 78 23.30 14.14 -9.54
C SER A 78 22.77 13.49 -8.25
N ASN A 79 22.72 12.17 -8.19
CA ASN A 79 22.30 11.42 -7.00
C ASN A 79 23.22 11.67 -5.80
N ILE A 80 24.53 11.62 -6.00
CA ILE A 80 25.50 11.89 -4.92
C ILE A 80 25.35 13.34 -4.43
N ALA A 81 25.21 14.29 -5.34
CA ALA A 81 25.04 15.70 -4.98
C ALA A 81 23.71 15.99 -4.30
N PHE A 82 22.63 15.26 -4.60
CA PHE A 82 21.35 15.41 -3.90
C PHE A 82 21.48 15.12 -2.41
N TRP A 83 22.08 13.97 -2.05
CA TRP A 83 22.23 13.57 -0.66
C TRP A 83 23.35 14.32 0.07
N THR A 84 24.40 14.74 -0.64
CA THR A 84 25.53 15.46 -0.03
C THR A 84 25.39 16.98 -0.10
N GLY A 85 24.44 17.50 -0.88
CA GLY A 85 24.22 18.91 -1.19
C GLY A 85 25.35 19.59 -1.97
N LYS A 86 26.25 18.83 -2.59
CA LYS A 86 27.42 19.34 -3.35
C LYS A 86 27.07 19.54 -4.83
N TRP A 87 26.12 20.41 -5.11
CA TRP A 87 25.70 20.71 -6.49
C TRP A 87 26.75 21.49 -7.30
N TYR A 88 27.60 22.28 -6.63
CA TYR A 88 28.56 23.19 -7.27
C TYR A 88 29.61 22.48 -8.15
N SER A 89 29.86 21.19 -7.97
CA SER A 89 30.81 20.43 -8.80
C SER A 89 30.25 20.00 -10.16
N MET A 90 28.99 20.34 -10.48
CA MET A 90 28.33 19.98 -11.74
C MET A 90 28.29 21.10 -12.79
N GLY A 91 28.89 22.27 -12.54
CA GLY A 91 28.96 23.37 -13.50
C GLY A 91 27.56 23.90 -13.89
N TRP A 92 27.32 24.13 -15.18
CA TRP A 92 26.03 24.63 -15.71
C TRP A 92 24.83 23.72 -15.42
N HIS A 93 25.07 22.43 -15.19
CA HIS A 93 24.03 21.47 -14.83
C HIS A 93 23.46 21.69 -13.41
N SER A 94 24.11 22.51 -12.58
CA SER A 94 23.65 22.82 -11.21
C SER A 94 22.30 23.54 -11.15
N VAL A 95 21.81 24.09 -12.27
CA VAL A 95 20.54 24.83 -12.33
C VAL A 95 19.35 23.89 -12.59
N SER A 96 19.45 23.00 -13.59
CA SER A 96 18.34 22.12 -13.99
C SER A 96 18.35 20.76 -13.30
N GLN A 97 19.52 20.23 -12.93
CA GLN A 97 19.63 18.89 -12.35
C GLN A 97 18.99 18.73 -10.97
N PRO A 98 19.00 19.73 -10.06
CA PRO A 98 18.32 19.58 -8.77
C PRO A 98 16.84 19.29 -8.90
N ALA A 99 16.15 19.94 -9.83
CA ALA A 99 14.72 19.74 -10.06
C ALA A 99 14.42 18.35 -10.63
N ARG A 100 15.21 17.90 -11.61
CA ARG A 100 15.11 16.56 -12.19
C ARG A 100 15.38 15.48 -11.14
N GLU A 101 16.44 15.63 -10.36
CA GLU A 101 16.82 14.68 -9.32
C GLU A 101 15.79 14.64 -8.19
N PHE A 102 15.17 15.78 -7.84
CA PHE A 102 14.08 15.79 -6.86
C PHE A 102 12.88 14.95 -7.32
N LEU A 103 12.48 15.06 -8.58
CA LEU A 103 11.42 14.23 -9.16
C LEU A 103 11.81 12.74 -9.18
N CYS A 104 13.07 12.44 -9.52
CA CYS A 104 13.63 11.08 -9.42
C CYS A 104 13.54 10.54 -7.98
N LYS A 105 13.81 11.36 -6.97
CA LYS A 105 13.75 10.95 -5.57
C LYS A 105 12.35 10.73 -5.05
N ILE A 106 11.37 11.49 -5.53
CA ILE A 106 9.95 11.21 -5.23
C ILE A 106 9.58 9.81 -5.71
N THR A 107 9.94 9.44 -6.95
CA THR A 107 9.61 8.12 -7.49
C THR A 107 10.41 7.01 -6.83
N GLU A 108 11.71 7.18 -6.60
CA GLU A 108 12.58 6.22 -5.91
C GLU A 108 12.11 5.92 -4.48
N LEU A 109 11.83 6.96 -3.67
CA LEU A 109 11.35 6.79 -2.30
C LEU A 109 9.97 6.12 -2.26
N SER A 110 9.10 6.46 -3.20
CA SER A 110 7.76 5.87 -3.26
C SER A 110 7.78 4.40 -3.70
N MET A 111 8.61 4.06 -4.69
CA MET A 111 8.81 2.66 -5.10
C MET A 111 9.46 1.86 -3.97
N PHE A 112 10.44 2.43 -3.27
CA PHE A 112 11.03 1.80 -2.09
C PHE A 112 9.99 1.52 -1.00
N ALA A 113 9.13 2.49 -0.68
CA ALA A 113 8.09 2.31 0.33
C ALA A 113 7.09 1.21 -0.08
N ALA A 114 6.70 1.17 -1.35
CA ALA A 114 5.83 0.13 -1.90
C ALA A 114 6.49 -1.26 -1.84
N ASP A 115 7.74 -1.39 -2.27
CA ASP A 115 8.50 -2.65 -2.22
C ASP A 115 8.77 -3.10 -0.79
N PHE A 116 8.97 -2.16 0.14
CA PHE A 116 9.09 -2.46 1.56
C PHE A 116 7.82 -3.11 2.09
N VAL A 117 6.65 -2.50 1.85
CA VAL A 117 5.35 -3.04 2.31
C VAL A 117 5.03 -4.37 1.62
N LEU A 118 5.18 -4.44 0.29
CA LEU A 118 4.89 -5.65 -0.50
C LEU A 118 5.84 -6.79 -0.11
N GLY A 119 7.14 -6.52 -0.02
CA GLY A 119 8.15 -7.49 0.36
C GLY A 119 7.90 -8.08 1.74
N HIS A 120 7.57 -7.25 2.74
CA HIS A 120 7.21 -7.74 4.07
C HIS A 120 5.90 -8.53 4.06
N THR A 121 4.88 -8.06 3.36
CA THR A 121 3.60 -8.77 3.21
C THR A 121 3.79 -10.17 2.61
N LEU A 122 4.61 -10.29 1.56
CA LEU A 122 4.95 -11.57 0.95
C LEU A 122 5.74 -12.46 1.92
N LEU A 123 6.68 -11.89 2.68
CA LEU A 123 7.43 -12.63 3.70
C LEU A 123 6.51 -13.17 4.81
N PHE A 124 5.46 -12.43 5.17
CA PHE A 124 4.45 -12.90 6.13
C PHE A 124 3.64 -14.07 5.59
N PHE A 125 3.23 -14.04 4.32
CA PHE A 125 2.54 -15.18 3.69
C PHE A 125 3.44 -16.41 3.51
N MET A 126 4.75 -16.22 3.35
CA MET A 126 5.71 -17.31 3.29
C MET A 126 6.03 -17.91 4.67
N LEU A 127 5.67 -17.24 5.77
CA LEU A 127 5.91 -17.71 7.14
C LEU A 127 5.49 -19.17 7.40
N PRO A 128 4.25 -19.60 7.08
CA PRO A 128 3.84 -20.99 7.28
C PRO A 128 4.69 -21.99 6.49
N LEU A 129 5.13 -21.62 5.28
CA LEU A 129 5.96 -22.48 4.44
C LEU A 129 7.37 -22.64 5.00
N ILE A 130 7.98 -21.56 5.52
CA ILE A 130 9.34 -21.60 6.05
C ILE A 130 9.47 -22.36 7.39
N LEU A 131 8.36 -22.57 8.11
CA LEU A 131 8.32 -23.37 9.34
C LEU A 131 8.42 -24.87 9.07
N ILE A 132 8.16 -25.32 7.83
CA ILE A 132 8.29 -26.72 7.46
C ILE A 132 9.78 -27.10 7.40
N PRO A 133 10.22 -28.14 8.12
CA PRO A 133 11.62 -28.55 8.09
C PRO A 133 12.02 -29.00 6.67
N LYS A 134 13.24 -28.65 6.25
CA LYS A 134 13.83 -28.96 4.93
C LYS A 134 13.15 -28.29 3.72
N ILE A 135 12.33 -27.26 3.93
CA ILE A 135 11.74 -26.49 2.82
C ILE A 135 12.78 -25.79 1.94
N ASP A 136 13.92 -25.41 2.52
CA ASP A 136 15.08 -24.85 1.82
C ASP A 136 15.65 -25.81 0.75
N MET A 137 15.62 -27.12 1.06
CA MET A 137 16.02 -28.17 0.12
C MET A 137 15.03 -28.26 -1.04
N LEU A 138 13.73 -28.27 -0.73
CA LEU A 138 12.65 -28.36 -1.73
C LEU A 138 12.66 -27.13 -2.65
N HIS A 139 12.81 -25.93 -2.10
CA HIS A 139 12.92 -24.69 -2.85
C HIS A 139 14.09 -24.73 -3.84
N SER A 140 15.27 -25.19 -3.39
CA SER A 140 16.45 -25.31 -4.25
C SER A 140 16.29 -26.38 -5.35
N ILE A 141 15.65 -27.50 -5.03
CA ILE A 141 15.34 -28.58 -5.99
C ILE A 141 14.42 -28.05 -7.10
N MET A 142 13.39 -27.29 -6.74
CA MET A 142 12.44 -26.69 -7.67
C MET A 142 13.09 -25.59 -8.54
N LEU A 143 13.84 -24.67 -7.92
CA LEU A 143 14.44 -23.52 -8.60
C LEU A 143 15.50 -23.93 -9.64
N PHE A 144 16.29 -24.95 -9.34
CA PHE A 144 17.35 -25.44 -10.24
C PHE A 144 16.94 -26.69 -11.01
N TRP A 145 15.67 -27.12 -10.89
CA TRP A 145 15.14 -28.31 -11.54
C TRP A 145 16.03 -29.56 -11.34
N LEU A 146 16.61 -29.68 -10.16
CA LEU A 146 17.57 -30.73 -9.82
C LEU A 146 16.82 -32.02 -9.49
N ARG A 147 17.37 -33.16 -9.91
CA ARG A 147 16.91 -34.46 -9.40
C ARG A 147 17.20 -34.51 -7.88
N PRO A 148 16.27 -34.97 -7.02
CA PRO A 148 16.48 -35.04 -5.56
C PRO A 148 17.75 -35.78 -5.13
N SER A 149 18.24 -36.71 -5.95
CA SER A 149 19.49 -37.44 -5.72
C SER A 149 20.79 -36.68 -6.02
N ARG A 150 20.71 -35.51 -6.70
CA ARG A 150 21.86 -34.64 -7.01
C ARG A 150 21.74 -33.29 -6.31
N GLN A 151 21.40 -33.31 -5.02
CA GLN A 151 21.32 -32.09 -4.23
C GLN A 151 22.69 -31.45 -4.00
N ILE A 152 22.76 -30.11 -4.08
CA ILE A 152 23.96 -29.35 -3.77
C ILE A 152 24.27 -29.50 -2.28
N ARG A 153 25.47 -29.99 -1.96
CA ARG A 153 25.92 -30.15 -0.58
C ARG A 153 26.07 -28.77 0.06
N PRO A 154 25.58 -28.55 1.28
CA PRO A 154 25.78 -27.28 1.96
C PRO A 154 27.29 -27.03 2.17
N PRO A 155 27.76 -25.78 2.02
CA PRO A 155 29.16 -25.46 2.24
C PRO A 155 29.59 -25.73 3.69
N ILE A 156 30.81 -26.25 3.88
CA ILE A 156 31.37 -26.57 5.18
C ILE A 156 31.84 -25.27 5.83
N TYR A 157 31.24 -24.92 6.98
CA TYR A 157 31.57 -23.69 7.71
C TYR A 157 32.49 -23.98 8.90
N SER A 158 33.46 -23.09 9.12
CA SER A 158 34.25 -23.10 10.37
C SER A 158 33.36 -22.77 11.59
N MET A 159 33.80 -23.18 12.78
CA MET A 159 33.10 -22.88 14.05
C MET A 159 32.88 -21.38 14.28
N LYS A 160 33.85 -20.54 13.87
CA LYS A 160 33.75 -19.08 13.97
C LYS A 160 32.66 -18.53 13.05
N GLN A 161 32.63 -18.96 11.79
CA GLN A 161 31.61 -18.54 10.82
C GLN A 161 30.20 -19.02 11.22
N SER A 162 30.06 -20.25 11.72
CA SER A 162 28.78 -20.77 12.20
C SER A 162 28.18 -19.92 13.34
N LYS A 163 29.01 -19.53 14.32
CA LYS A 163 28.58 -18.63 15.41
C LYS A 163 28.14 -17.25 14.91
N LEU A 164 28.87 -16.65 13.96
CA LEU A 164 28.50 -15.34 13.39
C LEU A 164 27.20 -15.41 12.58
N ARG A 165 27.01 -16.47 11.80
CA ARG A 165 25.77 -16.71 11.05
C ARG A 165 24.59 -16.90 12.00
N ARG A 166 24.73 -17.69 13.06
CA ARG A 166 23.66 -17.88 14.06
C ARG A 166 23.24 -16.57 14.72
N LYS A 167 24.20 -15.70 15.07
CA LYS A 167 23.90 -14.36 15.62
C LYS A 167 23.16 -13.48 14.60
N ARG A 168 23.57 -13.53 13.33
CA ARG A 168 22.91 -12.80 12.23
C ARG A 168 21.47 -13.27 12.02
N VAL A 169 21.26 -14.59 12.00
CA VAL A 169 19.93 -15.20 11.86
C VAL A 169 19.05 -14.78 13.03
N PHE A 170 19.52 -14.88 14.28
CA PHE A 170 18.74 -14.47 15.44
C PHE A 170 18.35 -12.98 15.39
N ARG A 171 19.30 -12.10 15.05
CA ARG A 171 19.03 -10.65 14.92
C ARG A 171 17.97 -10.35 13.87
N TYR A 172 18.06 -10.94 12.68
CA TYR A 172 17.08 -10.71 11.62
C TYR A 172 15.76 -11.41 11.89
N ALA A 173 15.75 -12.55 12.59
CA ALA A 173 14.51 -13.20 13.04
C ALA A 173 13.75 -12.33 14.04
N VAL A 174 14.44 -11.74 15.03
CA VAL A 174 13.82 -10.80 15.97
C VAL A 174 13.27 -9.59 15.22
N LEU A 175 14.04 -8.99 14.31
CA LEU A 175 13.56 -7.87 13.50
C LEU A 175 12.31 -8.25 12.69
N TYR A 176 12.30 -9.43 12.08
CA TYR A 176 11.17 -9.93 11.33
C TYR A 176 9.90 -10.06 12.19
N PHE A 177 9.99 -10.71 13.35
CA PHE A 177 8.82 -10.87 14.22
C PHE A 177 8.33 -9.54 14.80
N VAL A 178 9.22 -8.60 15.09
CA VAL A 178 8.83 -7.23 15.49
C VAL A 178 8.06 -6.54 14.37
N MET A 179 8.56 -6.58 13.13
CA MET A 179 7.86 -6.01 11.98
C MET A 179 6.52 -6.72 11.71
N PHE A 180 6.47 -8.05 11.86
CA PHE A 180 5.23 -8.81 11.72
C PHE A 180 4.15 -8.34 12.70
N VAL A 181 4.48 -8.21 13.99
CA VAL A 181 3.54 -7.71 15.01
C VAL A 181 3.09 -6.29 14.70
N VAL A 182 4.00 -5.41 14.28
CA VAL A 182 3.66 -4.03 13.90
C VAL A 182 2.67 -4.00 12.73
N PHE A 183 2.92 -4.75 11.66
CA PHE A 183 2.02 -4.79 10.50
C PHE A 183 0.65 -5.40 10.84
N VAL A 184 0.62 -6.46 11.65
CA VAL A 184 -0.64 -7.04 12.14
C VAL A 184 -1.40 -6.03 12.98
N ALA A 185 -0.72 -5.28 13.86
CA ALA A 185 -1.34 -4.26 14.69
C ALA A 185 -1.90 -3.08 13.86
N LEU A 186 -1.21 -2.66 12.81
CA LEU A 186 -1.70 -1.61 11.90
C LEU A 186 -2.97 -2.03 11.17
N ILE A 187 -3.10 -3.29 10.75
CA ILE A 187 -4.31 -3.75 10.05
C ILE A 187 -5.44 -4.09 11.04
N ALA A 188 -5.14 -4.86 12.08
CA ALA A 188 -6.16 -5.37 13.01
C ALA A 188 -6.61 -4.32 14.03
N GLY A 189 -5.73 -3.39 14.42
CA GLY A 189 -6.02 -2.34 15.38
C GLY A 189 -7.23 -1.49 14.99
N PRO A 190 -7.24 -0.87 13.80
CA PRO A 190 -8.36 -0.06 13.32
C PRO A 190 -9.67 -0.86 13.20
N VAL A 191 -9.60 -2.14 12.78
CA VAL A 191 -10.79 -3.00 12.67
C VAL A 191 -11.43 -3.26 14.04
N VAL A 192 -10.61 -3.56 15.06
CA VAL A 192 -11.11 -3.79 16.42
C VAL A 192 -11.68 -2.49 17.01
N VAL A 193 -11.02 -1.36 16.77
CA VAL A 193 -11.50 -0.05 17.22
C VAL A 193 -12.83 0.31 16.56
N GLY A 194 -12.99 0.05 15.27
CA GLY A 194 -14.25 0.26 14.54
C GLY A 194 -15.38 -0.64 15.03
N ASN A 195 -15.11 -1.92 15.35
CA ASN A 195 -16.14 -2.84 15.85
C ASN A 195 -16.62 -2.55 17.27
N LEU A 196 -15.79 -1.92 18.09
CA LEU A 196 -16.12 -1.58 19.47
C LEU A 196 -16.80 -0.21 19.60
N ASP A 197 -17.04 0.51 18.49
CA ASP A 197 -17.55 1.89 18.44
C ASP A 197 -16.81 2.85 19.42
N VAL A 198 -15.54 2.55 19.72
CA VAL A 198 -14.75 3.34 20.69
C VAL A 198 -14.36 4.70 20.10
N LEU A 199 -14.16 4.74 18.78
CA LEU A 199 -13.86 5.97 18.04
C LEU A 199 -14.92 6.17 16.96
N ASP A 200 -15.85 7.10 17.19
CA ASP A 200 -16.73 7.63 16.16
C ASP A 200 -15.96 8.64 15.29
N PRO A 201 -15.54 8.28 14.06
CA PRO A 201 -14.68 9.15 13.26
C PRO A 201 -15.43 10.43 12.86
N GLU A 202 -16.74 10.36 12.65
CA GLU A 202 -17.57 11.52 12.33
C GLU A 202 -17.60 12.53 13.49
N LYS A 203 -17.64 12.09 14.75
CA LYS A 203 -17.65 12.99 15.91
C LYS A 203 -16.28 13.58 16.21
N GLN A 204 -15.21 12.80 16.01
CA GLN A 204 -13.83 13.22 16.29
C GLN A 204 -13.24 14.08 15.16
N PHE A 205 -13.53 13.73 13.89
CA PHE A 205 -12.94 14.36 12.72
C PHE A 205 -13.91 15.22 11.90
N GLY A 206 -15.23 15.16 12.15
CA GLY A 206 -16.22 15.97 11.42
C GLY A 206 -16.05 17.48 11.60
N ASN A 207 -15.45 17.91 12.71
CA ASN A 207 -15.13 19.32 12.98
C ASN A 207 -13.77 19.75 12.43
N LEU A 208 -12.90 18.81 12.04
CA LEU A 208 -11.52 19.10 11.60
C LEU A 208 -11.46 19.75 10.22
N VAL A 209 -12.52 19.63 9.42
CA VAL A 209 -12.67 20.36 8.17
C VAL A 209 -14.08 20.91 8.07
N SER A 210 -14.25 22.15 8.55
CA SER A 210 -15.50 22.92 8.62
C SER A 210 -16.47 22.63 7.46
N GLY A 211 -17.42 21.70 7.67
CA GLY A 211 -18.52 21.41 6.74
C GLY A 211 -18.30 20.27 5.73
N MET A 212 -17.17 19.56 5.74
CA MET A 212 -16.96 18.41 4.86
C MET A 212 -17.25 17.07 5.56
N LYS A 213 -18.28 16.36 5.09
CA LYS A 213 -18.56 14.97 5.50
C LYS A 213 -17.60 14.00 4.77
N LEU A 214 -16.34 13.98 5.19
CA LEU A 214 -15.28 13.18 4.57
C LEU A 214 -15.35 11.69 4.94
N VAL A 215 -15.82 11.40 6.15
CA VAL A 215 -16.01 10.04 6.64
C VAL A 215 -17.24 9.45 5.96
N GLN A 216 -17.03 8.31 5.31
CA GLN A 216 -18.07 7.63 4.57
C GLN A 216 -18.99 6.85 5.53
N PRO A 217 -20.31 6.93 5.37
CA PRO A 217 -21.23 6.16 6.21
C PRO A 217 -21.03 4.64 6.01
N ASN A 218 -21.15 3.88 7.11
CA ASN A 218 -21.00 2.44 7.15
C ASN A 218 -22.30 1.79 7.65
N GLY A 219 -22.60 0.56 7.21
CA GLY A 219 -23.80 -0.16 7.63
C GLY A 219 -25.14 0.40 7.11
N LEU A 220 -25.12 1.16 6.01
CA LEU A 220 -26.33 1.58 5.32
C LEU A 220 -27.00 0.36 4.66
N ASP A 221 -28.23 0.07 5.06
CA ASP A 221 -29.11 -0.91 4.41
C ASP A 221 -30.00 -0.22 3.37
N HIS A 222 -29.37 0.46 2.42
CA HIS A 222 -30.06 1.11 1.30
C HIS A 222 -29.74 0.35 0.01
N ASP A 223 -30.75 -0.34 -0.52
CA ASP A 223 -30.69 -1.02 -1.81
C ASP A 223 -30.99 -0.03 -2.95
N ASP A 224 -30.02 0.85 -3.23
CA ASP A 224 -30.12 1.87 -4.29
C ASP A 224 -30.12 1.28 -5.73
N THR A 225 -30.19 -0.05 -5.87
CA THR A 225 -30.38 -0.73 -7.16
C THR A 225 -31.85 -0.93 -7.52
N ARG A 226 -32.75 -0.67 -6.56
CA ARG A 226 -34.18 -0.56 -6.82
C ARG A 226 -34.47 0.83 -7.36
N ASN A 227 -35.45 0.91 -8.25
CA ASN A 227 -35.90 2.16 -8.89
C ASN A 227 -36.62 3.04 -7.86
N GLU A 228 -35.87 3.57 -6.89
CA GLU A 228 -36.34 4.44 -5.81
C GLU A 228 -36.88 5.74 -6.41
N THR A 229 -38.03 6.17 -5.89
CA THR A 229 -38.86 7.25 -6.46
C THR A 229 -38.28 8.65 -6.27
N GLU A 230 -37.24 8.86 -5.48
CA GLU A 230 -36.75 10.23 -5.19
C GLU A 230 -35.60 10.70 -6.09
N THR A 231 -34.79 9.79 -6.66
CA THR A 231 -33.71 10.15 -7.62
C THR A 231 -33.67 9.25 -8.86
N GLY A 232 -34.55 8.25 -8.95
CA GLY A 232 -34.68 7.38 -10.12
C GLY A 232 -35.63 7.91 -11.21
N PRO A 233 -35.76 7.19 -12.34
CA PRO A 233 -36.72 7.45 -13.44
C PRO A 233 -38.20 7.68 -13.09
N LYS A 234 -38.57 7.54 -11.80
CA LYS A 234 -39.91 7.74 -11.26
C LYS A 234 -40.06 8.97 -10.35
N GLY A 235 -39.02 9.79 -10.18
CA GLY A 235 -39.15 11.08 -9.52
C GLY A 235 -40.00 12.05 -10.33
N ASP A 236 -40.80 12.88 -9.65
CA ASP A 236 -41.74 13.82 -10.28
C ASP A 236 -41.04 14.82 -11.23
N ASP A 237 -39.72 15.01 -11.06
CA ASP A 237 -38.89 15.95 -11.83
C ASP A 237 -38.08 15.27 -12.96
N TYR A 238 -38.24 13.96 -13.19
CA TYR A 238 -37.44 13.21 -14.17
C TYR A 238 -37.97 13.36 -15.61
N THR A 239 -37.14 13.92 -16.50
CA THR A 239 -37.48 14.19 -17.92
C THR A 239 -36.72 13.32 -18.92
N GLY A 240 -36.03 12.26 -18.46
CA GLY A 240 -35.19 11.40 -19.31
C GLY A 240 -35.94 10.28 -20.04
N VAL A 241 -35.26 9.63 -21.00
CA VAL A 241 -35.81 8.58 -21.88
C VAL A 241 -36.40 7.37 -21.13
N ALA A 242 -35.97 7.12 -19.89
CA ALA A 242 -36.50 6.02 -19.07
C ALA A 242 -37.95 6.23 -18.60
N LEU A 243 -38.50 7.46 -18.68
CA LEU A 243 -39.90 7.75 -18.37
C LEU A 243 -40.86 7.10 -19.38
N THR A 244 -40.48 7.09 -20.66
CA THR A 244 -41.24 6.50 -21.78
C THR A 244 -41.28 4.97 -21.70
N ILE A 245 -40.22 4.36 -21.18
CA ILE A 245 -40.14 2.89 -20.99
C ILE A 245 -41.04 2.46 -19.81
N SER A 246 -41.12 3.29 -18.77
CA SER A 246 -41.92 3.02 -17.56
C SER A 246 -43.43 3.06 -17.82
N THR A 247 -43.88 3.92 -18.74
CA THR A 247 -45.29 4.06 -19.12
C THR A 247 -45.78 2.95 -20.06
N PHE A 248 -44.90 2.34 -20.87
CA PHE A 248 -45.27 1.24 -21.76
C PHE A 248 -45.52 -0.10 -21.04
N SER A 249 -45.12 -0.23 -19.77
CA SER A 249 -45.30 -1.43 -18.94
C SER A 249 -46.60 -1.44 -18.11
N LEU A 250 -47.37 -0.34 -18.12
CA LEU A 250 -48.64 -0.22 -17.38
C LEU A 250 -49.82 -0.82 -18.17
N GLY A 251 -49.75 -2.13 -18.41
CA GLY A 251 -50.86 -2.94 -18.92
C GLY A 251 -51.09 -4.25 -18.16
N GLY A 252 -50.28 -4.56 -17.15
CA GLY A 252 -50.40 -5.80 -16.39
C GLY A 252 -50.17 -5.57 -14.90
N ASN A 253 -51.24 -5.67 -14.10
CA ASN A 253 -51.17 -5.82 -12.65
C ASN A 253 -50.49 -7.15 -12.30
N ALA A 254 -49.16 -7.20 -12.34
CA ALA A 254 -48.38 -8.28 -11.75
C ALA A 254 -47.94 -7.83 -10.36
N ARG A 255 -48.70 -8.23 -9.33
CA ARG A 255 -48.21 -8.29 -7.95
C ARG A 255 -46.99 -9.21 -7.93
N ALA A 256 -45.80 -8.66 -7.70
CA ALA A 256 -44.63 -9.46 -7.37
C ALA A 256 -44.92 -10.20 -6.05
N THR A 257 -45.21 -11.49 -6.16
CA THR A 257 -45.26 -12.40 -5.02
C THR A 257 -43.86 -12.54 -4.46
N ARG A 258 -43.73 -12.46 -3.12
CA ARG A 258 -42.49 -12.71 -2.39
C ARG A 258 -41.90 -14.05 -2.84
N GLY A 259 -40.72 -13.99 -3.46
CA GLY A 259 -39.98 -15.16 -3.92
C GLY A 259 -39.58 -16.06 -2.75
N ALA A 260 -39.76 -17.37 -2.94
CA ALA A 260 -39.66 -18.44 -1.97
C ALA A 260 -38.23 -18.80 -1.51
N ASN A 261 -37.30 -17.85 -1.49
CA ASN A 261 -35.89 -18.11 -1.15
C ASN A 261 -35.52 -17.75 0.31
N ASP A 262 -36.43 -17.14 1.07
CA ASP A 262 -36.22 -16.77 2.49
C ASP A 262 -36.56 -17.90 3.49
N ARG A 263 -36.88 -19.10 2.99
CA ARG A 263 -37.13 -20.29 3.81
C ARG A 263 -36.27 -21.47 3.39
N MET A 264 -34.95 -21.32 3.42
CA MET A 264 -34.06 -22.48 3.56
C MET A 264 -33.28 -22.40 4.87
N VAL A 265 -33.97 -22.85 5.91
CA VAL A 265 -33.51 -23.74 6.99
C VAL A 265 -32.19 -23.38 7.69
N ARG A 266 -32.30 -22.75 8.87
CA ARG A 266 -31.42 -23.04 10.01
C ARG A 266 -31.75 -24.45 10.52
N LEU A 267 -30.76 -25.35 10.52
CA LEU A 267 -30.73 -26.51 11.40
C LEU A 267 -29.33 -26.56 12.02
N LEU A 268 -29.34 -26.51 13.37
CA LEU A 268 -28.33 -26.90 14.35
C LEU A 268 -26.85 -26.88 13.92
#